data_AF-A0A2M9CC31-F1
#
_entry.id   AF-A0A2M9CC31-F1
#
_cell.length_a   1.000
_cell.length_b   1.000
_cell.length_c   1.000
_cell.angle_alpha   90.00
_cell.angle_beta   90.00
_cell.angle_gamma   90.00
#
_symmetry.space_group_name_H-M   'P 1'
#
loop_
_entity.id
_entity.type
_entity.pdbx_description
1 polymer ?
#
loop_
_entity_poly.entity_id
_entity_poly.type
_entity_poly.pdbx_seq_one_letter_code
_entity_poly.pdbx_strand_id
1 'polypeptide(L)'
;MTTPEYPGPTPENSRDPQQPTSPADAKRQAREAKAVAKANRNWFARHKFLTGAGVLVVLIGIISVASGGGDDEPTATAETSVSQDDAATTADEATTDDADAADDTSADDAADDAAADDAADEATTISGGDHIVGTDIDPGQYRADVSESLFSLCSVTQQNGDDVLDIRTANEGSVIFTVADVDGSTVSFDGCDNIVSTADQPGTVPDAYTNGDWLVGAEIEPGKYQGTVDPDAAIVLGSVSQTNGTDVLDITTGDEGKVVFDVQDTEGSVVSFSGLTDIQKVG
;
A
#
# COMPACT_ATOMS: atom_id res chain seq x y z
N MET A 1 11.28 -44.94 25.00
CA MET A 1 10.06 -44.28 24.49
C MET A 1 10.31 -44.01 23.03
N THR A 2 9.63 -44.74 22.15
CA THR A 2 9.77 -44.67 20.68
C THR A 2 8.91 -43.52 20.16
N THR A 3 9.56 -42.52 19.58
CA THR A 3 8.93 -41.36 18.92
C THR A 3 8.19 -41.84 17.67
N PRO A 4 6.91 -41.46 17.46
CA PRO A 4 6.19 -41.78 16.24
C PRO A 4 6.70 -40.94 15.07
N GLU A 5 7.11 -41.60 13.98
CA GLU A 5 7.36 -40.98 12.67
C GLU A 5 6.07 -40.34 12.15
N TYR A 6 6.10 -39.03 11.91
CA TYR A 6 5.04 -38.30 11.22
C TYR A 6 5.25 -38.41 9.70
N PRO A 7 4.25 -38.85 8.91
CA PRO A 7 4.34 -38.83 7.47
C PRO A 7 4.42 -37.37 6.98
N GLY A 8 5.48 -37.06 6.22
CA GLY A 8 5.71 -35.73 5.68
C GLY A 8 4.59 -35.25 4.74
N PRO A 9 4.45 -33.92 4.57
CA PRO A 9 3.45 -33.33 3.69
C PRO A 9 3.68 -33.79 2.24
N THR A 10 2.60 -34.27 1.62
CA THR A 10 2.56 -34.58 0.18
C THR A 10 2.80 -33.28 -0.59
N PRO A 11 3.74 -33.21 -1.56
CA PRO A 11 3.95 -32.00 -2.33
C PRO A 11 2.65 -31.65 -3.09
N GLU A 12 2.05 -30.52 -2.75
CA GLU A 12 0.97 -29.96 -3.53
C GLU A 12 1.50 -29.52 -4.89
N ASN A 13 0.78 -29.96 -5.91
CA ASN A 13 1.10 -29.84 -7.31
C ASN A 13 0.89 -28.38 -7.75
N SER A 14 1.91 -27.54 -7.59
CA SER A 14 1.97 -26.19 -8.14
C SER A 14 1.73 -26.27 -9.65
N ARG A 15 0.51 -25.93 -10.07
CA ARG A 15 0.15 -25.83 -11.48
C ARG A 15 0.75 -24.55 -12.03
N ASP A 16 2.01 -24.63 -12.46
CA ASP A 16 2.57 -23.58 -13.31
C ASP A 16 1.63 -23.33 -14.50
N PRO A 17 1.37 -22.06 -14.84
CA PRO A 17 0.55 -21.73 -15.99
C PRO A 17 1.18 -22.35 -17.24
N GLN A 18 0.55 -23.40 -17.77
CA GLN A 18 1.08 -24.15 -18.90
C GLN A 18 1.23 -23.23 -20.11
N GLN A 19 2.47 -22.95 -20.49
CA GLN A 19 2.78 -22.24 -21.72
C GLN A 19 2.13 -22.98 -22.90
N PRO A 20 1.42 -22.27 -23.81
CA PRO A 20 0.72 -22.89 -24.92
C PRO A 20 1.71 -23.62 -25.83
N THR A 21 1.66 -24.94 -25.84
CA THR A 21 2.58 -25.79 -26.63
C THR A 21 2.18 -25.88 -28.11
N SER A 22 1.06 -25.27 -28.51
CA SER A 22 0.64 -25.23 -29.90
C SER A 22 0.05 -23.88 -30.35
N PRO A 23 0.18 -23.50 -31.63
CA PRO A 23 -0.48 -22.31 -32.19
C PRO A 23 -2.02 -22.34 -32.06
N ALA A 24 -2.61 -23.55 -31.99
CA ALA A 24 -4.05 -23.71 -31.77
C ALA A 24 -4.45 -23.32 -30.34
N ASP A 25 -3.61 -23.67 -29.35
CA ASP A 25 -3.84 -23.31 -27.95
C ASP A 25 -3.64 -21.82 -27.71
N ALA A 26 -2.63 -21.19 -28.33
CA ALA A 26 -2.43 -19.74 -28.27
C ALA A 26 -3.65 -18.98 -28.81
N LYS A 27 -4.25 -19.45 -29.91
CA LYS A 27 -5.45 -18.84 -30.49
C LYS A 27 -6.70 -19.05 -29.62
N ARG A 28 -6.79 -20.17 -28.90
CA ARG A 28 -7.88 -20.43 -27.96
C ARG A 28 -7.76 -19.53 -26.72
N GLN A 29 -6.57 -19.47 -26.12
CA GLN A 29 -6.28 -18.60 -24.97
C GLN A 29 -6.52 -17.12 -25.32
N ALA A 30 -6.11 -16.66 -26.50
CA ALA A 30 -6.38 -15.28 -26.93
C ALA A 30 -7.88 -14.96 -27.11
N ARG A 31 -8.71 -15.96 -27.45
CA ARG A 31 -10.17 -15.79 -27.53
C ARG A 31 -10.82 -15.81 -26.15
N GLU A 32 -10.34 -16.66 -25.25
CA GLU A 32 -10.79 -16.74 -23.86
C GLU A 32 -10.44 -15.45 -23.11
N ALA A 33 -9.20 -14.95 -23.24
CA ALA A 33 -8.77 -13.67 -22.66
C ALA A 33 -9.63 -12.48 -23.15
N LYS A 34 -9.94 -12.41 -24.45
CA LYS A 34 -10.83 -11.37 -25.01
C LYS A 34 -12.27 -11.49 -24.51
N ALA A 35 -12.76 -12.70 -24.23
CA ALA A 35 -14.09 -12.91 -23.67
C ALA A 35 -14.16 -12.47 -22.19
N VAL A 36 -13.13 -12.78 -21.40
CA VAL A 36 -13.01 -12.36 -20.00
C VAL A 36 -12.90 -10.84 -19.88
N ALA A 37 -12.03 -10.21 -20.68
CA ALA A 37 -11.89 -8.75 -20.69
C ALA A 37 -13.22 -8.02 -21.03
N LYS A 38 -14.02 -8.57 -21.95
CA LYS A 38 -15.35 -8.03 -22.28
C LYS A 38 -16.37 -8.23 -21.15
N ALA A 39 -16.28 -9.32 -20.41
CA ALA A 39 -17.16 -9.58 -19.26
C ALA A 39 -16.87 -8.62 -18.10
N ASN A 40 -15.60 -8.35 -17.78
CA ASN A 40 -15.21 -7.47 -16.68
C ASN A 40 -15.59 -6.00 -16.91
N ARG A 41 -15.60 -5.53 -18.17
CA ARG A 41 -15.94 -4.13 -18.49
C ARG A 41 -17.38 -3.73 -18.14
N ASN A 42 -18.30 -4.70 -18.11
CA ASN A 42 -19.70 -4.44 -17.73
C ASN A 42 -19.91 -4.37 -16.21
N TRP A 43 -18.98 -4.91 -15.43
CA TRP A 43 -19.07 -4.89 -13.97
C TRP A 43 -18.87 -3.48 -13.43
N PHE A 44 -17.85 -2.77 -13.92
CA PHE A 44 -17.57 -1.38 -13.53
C PHE A 44 -18.69 -0.39 -13.91
N ALA A 45 -19.30 -0.55 -15.08
CA ALA A 45 -20.42 0.31 -15.49
C ALA A 45 -21.65 0.14 -14.58
N ARG A 46 -21.92 -1.10 -14.13
CA ARG A 46 -23.00 -1.38 -13.18
C ARG A 46 -22.68 -0.86 -11.78
N HIS A 47 -21.43 -0.94 -11.37
CA HIS A 47 -21.00 -0.43 -10.07
C HIS A 47 -21.10 1.10 -10.03
N LYS A 48 -20.58 1.81 -11.05
CA LYS A 48 -20.68 3.27 -11.15
C LYS A 48 -22.13 3.76 -11.15
N PHE A 49 -23.06 3.04 -11.80
CA PHE A 49 -24.47 3.38 -11.78
C PHE A 49 -25.10 3.20 -10.37
N LEU A 50 -24.74 2.12 -9.66
CA LEU A 50 -25.23 1.88 -8.29
C LEU A 50 -24.69 2.90 -7.29
N THR A 51 -23.41 3.26 -7.37
CA THR A 51 -22.82 4.27 -6.49
C THR A 51 -23.42 5.65 -6.76
N GLY A 52 -23.60 6.03 -8.03
CA GLY A 52 -24.25 7.29 -8.40
C GLY A 52 -25.72 7.37 -7.97
N ALA A 53 -26.49 6.29 -8.15
CA ALA A 53 -27.87 6.23 -7.68
C ALA A 53 -27.99 6.28 -6.15
N GLY A 54 -27.07 5.63 -5.42
CA GLY A 54 -27.01 5.66 -3.97
C GLY A 54 -26.79 7.06 -3.41
N VAL A 55 -25.80 7.79 -3.96
CA VAL A 55 -25.53 9.19 -3.58
C VAL A 55 -26.74 10.09 -3.83
N LEU A 56 -27.42 9.91 -4.97
CA LEU A 56 -28.62 10.69 -5.30
C LEU A 56 -29.76 10.48 -4.29
N VAL A 57 -30.01 9.24 -3.86
CA VAL A 57 -31.06 8.91 -2.89
C VAL A 57 -30.74 9.51 -1.52
N VAL A 58 -29.49 9.43 -1.07
CA VAL A 58 -29.05 10.05 0.20
C VAL A 58 -29.25 11.57 0.15
N LEU A 59 -28.89 12.20 -0.97
CA LEU A 59 -29.01 13.65 -1.15
C LEU A 59 -30.48 14.10 -1.13
N ILE A 60 -31.39 13.35 -1.76
CA ILE A 60 -32.85 13.61 -1.68
C ILE A 60 -33.39 13.42 -0.25
N GLY A 61 -32.87 12.43 0.49
CA GLY A 61 -33.21 12.20 1.89
C GLY A 61 -32.89 13.40 2.78
N ILE A 62 -31.69 13.97 2.64
CA ILE A 62 -31.24 15.14 3.42
C ILE A 62 -32.13 16.37 3.14
N ILE A 63 -32.46 16.63 1.87
CA ILE A 63 -33.34 17.77 1.49
C ILE A 63 -34.75 17.61 2.07
N SER A 64 -35.24 16.37 2.18
CA SER A 64 -36.59 16.09 2.69
C SER A 64 -36.73 16.37 4.19
N VAL A 65 -35.65 16.26 4.97
CA VAL A 65 -35.67 16.58 6.41
C VAL A 65 -35.66 18.10 6.65
N ALA A 66 -35.07 18.89 5.75
CA ALA A 66 -35.03 20.35 5.86
C ALA A 66 -36.34 21.05 5.46
N SER A 67 -37.24 20.39 4.73
CA SER A 67 -38.51 20.98 4.26
C SER A 67 -39.75 20.58 5.08
N GLY A 68 -39.58 19.78 6.14
CA GLY A 68 -40.66 19.36 7.05
C GLY A 68 -40.81 20.32 8.23
N GLY A 69 -41.32 21.52 7.98
CA GLY A 69 -41.57 22.53 9.01
C GLY A 69 -42.77 22.22 9.91
N GLY A 70 -42.51 22.11 11.22
CA GLY A 70 -43.42 22.45 12.30
C GLY A 70 -42.87 23.68 13.02
N ASP A 71 -43.74 24.64 13.28
CA ASP A 71 -43.49 26.01 13.77
C ASP A 71 -42.62 26.09 15.05
N ASP A 72 -41.56 26.92 15.04
CA ASP A 72 -41.37 28.04 15.99
C ASP A 72 -40.02 28.80 15.80
N GLU A 73 -40.15 30.12 15.69
CA GLU A 73 -39.23 31.27 15.85
C GLU A 73 -37.85 31.41 15.13
N PRO A 74 -37.48 32.65 14.72
CA PRO A 74 -36.36 32.92 13.84
C PRO A 74 -35.05 33.22 14.59
N THR A 75 -33.94 32.71 14.09
CA THR A 75 -32.60 33.24 14.37
C THR A 75 -31.82 33.40 13.07
N ALA A 76 -31.18 34.56 12.96
CA ALA A 76 -30.70 35.18 11.74
C ALA A 76 -29.34 34.64 11.24
N THR A 77 -29.22 34.61 9.90
CA THR A 77 -28.07 35.05 9.09
C THR A 77 -26.71 34.36 9.27
N ALA A 78 -26.30 33.63 8.22
CA ALA A 78 -25.10 33.97 7.43
C ALA A 78 -25.18 33.33 6.04
N GLU A 79 -25.13 34.18 5.01
CA GLU A 79 -25.07 33.80 3.60
C GLU A 79 -23.65 33.34 3.24
N THR A 80 -23.53 32.27 2.46
CA THR A 80 -22.31 32.00 1.69
C THR A 80 -22.74 31.59 0.28
N SER A 81 -22.68 32.56 -0.62
CA SER A 81 -22.73 32.36 -2.06
C SER A 81 -21.38 31.84 -2.53
N VAL A 82 -21.36 30.73 -3.26
CA VAL A 82 -20.26 30.43 -4.18
C VAL A 82 -20.85 30.10 -5.54
N SER A 83 -20.53 30.97 -6.48
CA SER A 83 -20.89 30.89 -7.89
C SER A 83 -20.21 29.71 -8.57
N GLN A 84 -20.99 29.02 -9.38
CA GLN A 84 -20.58 28.02 -10.34
C GLN A 84 -20.09 28.76 -11.60
N ASP A 85 -18.80 28.67 -11.90
CA ASP A 85 -18.24 29.17 -13.16
C ASP A 85 -17.89 28.00 -14.07
N ASP A 86 -18.49 28.07 -15.25
CA ASP A 86 -18.53 27.11 -16.34
C ASP A 86 -17.56 27.65 -17.40
N ALA A 87 -16.50 26.92 -17.73
CA ALA A 87 -15.61 27.31 -18.81
C ALA A 87 -15.03 26.09 -19.52
N ALA A 88 -15.73 25.69 -20.58
CA ALA A 88 -15.16 24.99 -21.72
C ALA A 88 -14.03 25.82 -22.37
N THR A 89 -12.93 25.20 -22.77
CA THR A 89 -12.02 25.76 -23.78
C THR A 89 -11.40 24.65 -24.64
N THR A 90 -11.34 25.02 -25.91
CA THR A 90 -11.17 24.30 -27.16
C THR A 90 -9.74 23.80 -27.41
N ALA A 91 -9.68 22.79 -28.28
CA ALA A 91 -8.52 22.27 -28.99
C ALA A 91 -7.64 23.34 -29.66
N ASP A 92 -6.34 23.02 -29.80
CA ASP A 92 -5.47 23.55 -30.85
C ASP A 92 -4.53 22.43 -31.34
N GLU A 93 -4.42 22.33 -32.66
CA GLU A 93 -3.62 21.38 -33.43
C GLU A 93 -2.20 21.93 -33.72
N ALA A 94 -1.31 21.00 -34.08
CA ALA A 94 -0.39 21.06 -35.23
C ALA A 94 1.13 21.22 -34.99
N THR A 95 1.85 20.16 -35.40
CA THR A 95 3.10 20.08 -36.23
C THR A 95 4.35 20.85 -35.78
N THR A 96 5.58 20.31 -35.84
CA THR A 96 6.40 19.98 -37.05
C THR A 96 7.70 19.30 -36.51
N ASP A 97 8.11 18.12 -36.98
CA ASP A 97 9.19 17.87 -37.97
C ASP A 97 10.49 18.67 -37.74
N ASP A 98 11.59 18.01 -37.33
CA ASP A 98 12.90 18.15 -38.00
C ASP A 98 13.89 17.06 -37.54
N ALA A 99 14.79 16.71 -38.45
CA ALA A 99 15.67 15.57 -38.44
C ALA A 99 17.11 16.02 -38.66
N ASP A 100 18.07 15.43 -37.96
CA ASP A 100 19.50 15.29 -38.31
C ASP A 100 20.20 14.78 -37.04
N ALA A 101 21.32 14.08 -37.02
CA ALA A 101 22.03 13.19 -37.91
C ALA A 101 23.24 12.70 -37.09
N ALA A 102 23.84 11.61 -37.52
CA ALA A 102 24.98 10.98 -36.89
C ALA A 102 26.16 11.93 -36.65
N ASP A 103 26.87 11.73 -35.54
CA ASP A 103 28.32 11.74 -35.60
C ASP A 103 28.91 10.60 -34.77
N ASP A 104 29.82 9.90 -35.42
CA ASP A 104 30.51 8.68 -35.06
C ASP A 104 31.98 9.08 -34.97
N THR A 105 32.54 9.27 -33.77
CA THR A 105 34.01 9.25 -33.64
C THR A 105 34.52 8.99 -32.22
N SER A 106 35.53 8.12 -32.19
CA SER A 106 36.65 8.01 -31.27
C SER A 106 36.47 7.26 -29.94
N ALA A 107 36.79 5.98 -30.03
CA ALA A 107 37.73 5.35 -29.12
C ALA A 107 39.07 6.10 -29.13
N ASP A 108 39.62 6.44 -27.98
CA ASP A 108 40.87 5.86 -27.44
C ASP A 108 41.29 6.57 -26.14
N ASP A 109 41.88 5.74 -25.27
CA ASP A 109 42.95 6.03 -24.33
C ASP A 109 42.70 6.42 -22.85
N ALA A 110 43.18 5.47 -22.03
CA ALA A 110 43.92 5.59 -20.78
C ALA A 110 43.33 6.33 -19.56
N ALA A 111 42.92 5.49 -18.60
CA ALA A 111 43.52 5.40 -17.26
C ALA A 111 44.03 6.70 -16.62
N ASP A 112 43.23 7.29 -15.74
CA ASP A 112 43.68 7.71 -14.41
C ASP A 112 42.48 8.03 -13.51
N ASP A 113 42.73 7.90 -12.21
CA ASP A 113 41.93 8.37 -11.09
C ASP A 113 40.71 7.54 -10.65
N ALA A 114 41.02 6.49 -9.90
CA ALA A 114 40.18 5.98 -8.82
C ALA A 114 40.08 7.05 -7.71
N ALA A 115 39.42 8.16 -8.00
CA ALA A 115 38.82 9.01 -6.99
C ALA A 115 37.58 8.26 -6.51
N ALA A 116 37.73 7.56 -5.39
CA ALA A 116 36.61 7.03 -4.63
C ALA A 116 35.65 8.20 -4.37
N ASP A 117 34.53 8.15 -5.09
CA ASP A 117 33.40 9.05 -4.98
C ASP A 117 32.77 8.80 -3.60
N ASP A 118 33.38 9.39 -2.59
CA ASP A 118 32.86 9.50 -1.22
C ASP A 118 31.82 10.63 -1.20
N ALA A 119 30.94 10.64 -2.21
CA ALA A 119 29.69 11.34 -2.18
C ALA A 119 28.87 10.59 -1.12
N ALA A 120 29.02 11.06 0.13
CA ALA A 120 28.08 10.74 1.18
C ALA A 120 26.70 10.99 0.60
N ASP A 121 26.01 9.89 0.30
CA ASP A 121 24.68 9.85 -0.29
C ASP A 121 23.79 10.61 0.70
N GLU A 122 23.50 11.88 0.37
CA GLU A 122 22.64 12.73 1.17
C GLU A 122 21.28 12.05 1.11
N ALA A 123 20.95 11.29 2.16
CA ALA A 123 19.74 10.50 2.27
C ALA A 123 18.56 11.27 1.67
N THR A 124 18.12 10.83 0.50
CA THR A 124 17.08 11.51 -0.26
C THR A 124 15.82 11.43 0.60
N THR A 125 15.41 12.58 1.14
CA THR A 125 14.20 12.65 1.96
C THR A 125 13.02 12.51 1.01
N ILE A 126 12.36 11.36 1.04
CA ILE A 126 11.16 11.11 0.24
C ILE A 126 10.01 11.86 0.91
N SER A 127 9.32 12.71 0.16
CA SER A 127 8.12 13.40 0.63
C SER A 127 6.85 12.60 0.35
N GLY A 128 5.74 12.94 1.00
CA GLY A 128 4.43 12.43 0.58
C GLY A 128 4.11 12.75 -0.88
N GLY A 129 3.16 12.01 -1.46
CA GLY A 129 2.74 12.09 -2.87
C GLY A 129 3.09 10.86 -3.70
N ASP A 130 2.98 11.00 -5.01
CA ASP A 130 3.22 9.95 -6.00
C ASP A 130 4.69 9.92 -6.45
N HIS A 131 5.28 8.73 -6.50
CA HIS A 131 6.66 8.48 -6.91
C HIS A 131 6.73 7.35 -7.92
N ILE A 132 7.47 7.53 -9.00
CA ILE A 132 7.71 6.51 -10.03
C ILE A 132 8.85 5.59 -9.59
N VAL A 133 8.58 4.29 -9.52
CA VAL A 133 9.58 3.29 -9.12
C VAL A 133 10.70 3.20 -10.15
N GLY A 134 11.95 3.25 -9.68
CA GLY A 134 13.17 3.28 -10.49
C GLY A 134 13.52 4.67 -11.07
N THR A 135 12.71 5.70 -10.81
CA THR A 135 13.02 7.09 -11.17
C THR A 135 13.06 8.00 -9.95
N ASP A 136 11.97 8.04 -9.19
CA ASP A 136 11.83 8.90 -8.00
C ASP A 136 12.14 8.13 -6.70
N ILE A 137 11.93 6.81 -6.72
CA ILE A 137 12.13 5.92 -5.57
C ILE A 137 12.65 4.55 -6.04
N ASP A 138 13.68 4.04 -5.37
CA ASP A 138 14.22 2.71 -5.68
C ASP A 138 13.33 1.59 -5.13
N PRO A 139 13.29 0.41 -5.75
CA PRO A 139 12.61 -0.74 -5.15
C PRO A 139 13.29 -1.15 -3.85
N GLY A 140 12.50 -1.58 -2.86
CA GLY A 140 13.02 -1.89 -1.53
C GLY A 140 11.96 -1.76 -0.44
N GLN A 141 12.41 -1.85 0.81
CA GLN A 141 11.53 -1.71 1.97
C GLN A 141 11.70 -0.31 2.58
N TYR A 142 10.57 0.33 2.86
CA TYR A 142 10.50 1.70 3.35
C TYR A 142 9.68 1.77 4.62
N ARG A 143 10.10 2.63 5.54
CA ARG A 143 9.34 3.06 6.71
C ARG A 143 8.75 4.44 6.45
N ALA A 144 7.52 4.65 6.92
CA ALA A 144 6.94 5.97 7.01
C ALA A 144 6.15 6.11 8.32
N ASP A 145 6.22 7.28 8.94
CA ASP A 145 5.48 7.61 10.16
C ASP A 145 4.08 8.12 9.83
N VAL A 146 3.10 7.85 10.69
CA VAL A 146 1.75 8.40 10.54
C VAL A 146 1.76 9.88 10.88
N SER A 147 1.37 10.74 9.92
CA SER A 147 1.28 12.19 10.15
C SER A 147 0.24 12.53 11.22
N GLU A 148 0.58 13.46 12.12
CA GLU A 148 -0.37 14.00 13.09
C GLU A 148 -1.39 14.92 12.37
N SER A 149 -2.60 14.42 12.12
CA SER A 149 -3.68 15.18 11.49
C SER A 149 -5.01 14.97 12.21
N LEU A 150 -6.08 15.67 11.80
CA LEU A 150 -7.43 15.41 12.31
C LEU A 150 -7.88 13.95 12.08
N PHE A 151 -7.31 13.31 11.06
CA PHE A 151 -7.43 11.88 10.77
C PHE A 151 -6.01 11.33 10.62
N SER A 152 -5.38 10.93 11.73
CA SER A 152 -4.08 10.25 11.67
C SER A 152 -4.25 8.94 10.89
N LEU A 153 -3.87 8.98 9.61
CA LEU A 153 -3.94 7.86 8.68
C LEU A 153 -2.82 8.05 7.65
N CYS A 154 -1.82 7.18 7.72
CA CYS A 154 -0.87 6.99 6.63
C CYS A 154 -1.39 5.87 5.73
N SER A 155 -1.43 6.12 4.43
CA SER A 155 -1.78 5.15 3.40
C SER A 155 -0.67 5.10 2.37
N VAL A 156 -0.14 3.91 2.12
CA VAL A 156 0.86 3.63 1.09
C VAL A 156 0.26 2.68 0.08
N THR A 157 0.30 3.04 -1.20
CA THR A 157 -0.30 2.24 -2.27
C THR A 157 0.64 2.19 -3.46
N GLN A 158 0.96 0.99 -3.95
CA GLN A 158 1.68 0.82 -5.21
C GLN A 158 0.75 0.31 -6.31
N GLN A 159 0.82 0.92 -7.49
CA GLN A 159 -0.03 0.61 -8.65
C GLN A 159 0.79 0.54 -9.94
N ASN A 160 0.36 -0.30 -10.88
CA ASN A 160 0.84 -0.31 -12.26
C ASN A 160 -0.35 -0.16 -13.22
N GLY A 161 -0.57 1.06 -13.72
CA GLY A 161 -1.78 1.38 -14.49
C GLY A 161 -3.04 1.28 -13.62
N ASP A 162 -3.94 0.36 -13.97
CA ASP A 162 -5.19 0.10 -13.23
C ASP A 162 -5.02 -1.01 -12.16
N ASP A 163 -3.87 -1.68 -12.12
CA ASP A 163 -3.62 -2.81 -11.23
C ASP A 163 -2.97 -2.33 -9.92
N VAL A 164 -3.66 -2.57 -8.80
CA VAL A 164 -3.11 -2.36 -7.45
C VAL A 164 -2.21 -3.53 -7.08
N LEU A 165 -0.95 -3.24 -6.77
CA LEU A 165 0.05 -4.24 -6.40
C LEU A 165 0.03 -4.51 -4.89
N ASP A 166 0.05 -3.44 -4.08
CA ASP A 166 -0.02 -3.53 -2.63
C ASP A 166 -0.63 -2.26 -2.02
N ILE A 167 -1.26 -2.39 -0.86
CA ILE A 167 -1.82 -1.30 -0.05
C ILE A 167 -1.52 -1.59 1.42
N ARG A 168 -0.97 -0.59 2.10
CA ARG A 168 -0.79 -0.60 3.55
C ARG A 168 -1.33 0.67 4.16
N THR A 169 -1.90 0.55 5.35
CA THR A 169 -2.45 1.67 6.10
C THR A 169 -2.12 1.52 7.57
N ALA A 170 -1.80 2.62 8.25
CA ALA A 170 -1.77 2.67 9.71
C ALA A 170 -2.41 3.97 10.22
N ASN A 171 -3.09 3.89 11.36
CA ASN A 171 -3.70 5.03 12.04
C ASN A 171 -2.84 5.58 13.19
N GLU A 172 -1.74 4.90 13.52
CA GLU A 172 -0.77 5.28 14.55
C GLU A 172 0.58 4.58 14.29
N GLY A 173 1.64 5.08 14.93
CA GLY A 173 2.99 4.53 14.78
C GLY A 173 3.55 4.75 13.37
N SER A 174 4.05 3.67 12.78
CA SER A 174 4.69 3.68 11.45
C SER A 174 4.20 2.52 10.59
N VAL A 175 4.21 2.71 9.28
CA VAL A 175 4.01 1.68 8.26
C VAL A 175 5.36 1.22 7.72
N ILE A 176 5.53 -0.09 7.50
CA ILE A 176 6.63 -0.63 6.71
C ILE A 176 6.05 -1.21 5.42
N PHE A 177 6.46 -0.66 4.29
CA PHE A 177 5.96 -1.01 2.96
C PHE A 177 7.09 -1.56 2.09
N THR A 178 6.79 -2.54 1.23
CA THR A 178 7.76 -3.07 0.25
C THR A 178 7.39 -2.57 -1.14
N VAL A 179 8.19 -1.67 -1.68
CA VAL A 179 8.09 -1.20 -3.06
C VAL A 179 8.62 -2.29 -3.98
N ALA A 180 7.72 -2.93 -4.74
CA ALA A 180 8.08 -3.94 -5.70
C ALA A 180 8.84 -3.34 -6.90
N ASP A 181 9.84 -4.05 -7.41
CA ASP A 181 10.57 -3.68 -8.63
C ASP A 181 9.72 -3.94 -9.87
N VAL A 182 8.83 -3.00 -10.15
CA VAL A 182 7.94 -3.01 -11.31
C VAL A 182 8.13 -1.71 -12.06
N ASP A 183 8.84 -1.80 -13.19
CA ASP A 183 9.15 -0.66 -14.05
C ASP A 183 7.88 0.10 -14.45
N GLY A 184 7.92 1.43 -14.28
CA GLY A 184 6.80 2.33 -14.54
C GLY A 184 5.64 2.24 -13.55
N SER A 185 5.75 1.46 -12.47
CA SER A 185 4.77 1.51 -11.37
C SER A 185 4.92 2.81 -10.57
N THR A 186 3.84 3.20 -9.91
CA THR A 186 3.79 4.39 -9.04
C THR A 186 3.47 3.95 -7.62
N VAL A 187 4.22 4.45 -6.65
CA VAL A 187 3.90 4.35 -5.22
C VAL A 187 3.44 5.71 -4.70
N SER A 188 2.33 5.72 -3.98
CA SER A 188 1.74 6.91 -3.39
C SER A 188 1.82 6.83 -1.87
N PHE A 189 2.31 7.90 -1.23
CA PHE A 189 2.35 8.06 0.22
C PHE A 189 1.43 9.21 0.64
N ASP A 190 0.29 8.89 1.23
CA ASP A 190 -0.72 9.85 1.68
C ASP A 190 -0.78 9.88 3.22
N GLY A 191 -0.61 11.06 3.82
CA GLY A 191 -0.68 11.23 5.28
C GLY A 191 0.47 10.54 6.02
N CYS A 192 1.62 10.41 5.36
CA CYS A 192 2.83 9.82 5.89
C CYS A 192 3.96 10.86 5.95
N ASP A 193 4.76 10.82 7.01
CA ASP A 193 5.97 11.63 7.21
C ASP A 193 7.21 10.74 7.33
N ASN A 194 8.40 11.35 7.30
CA ASN A 194 9.69 10.67 7.53
C ASN A 194 9.88 9.39 6.69
N ILE A 195 9.56 9.45 5.39
CA ILE A 195 9.66 8.30 4.50
C ILE A 195 11.14 8.01 4.23
N VAL A 196 11.62 6.85 4.69
CA VAL A 196 13.02 6.43 4.60
C VAL A 196 13.14 4.95 4.26
N SER A 197 14.18 4.60 3.53
CA SER A 197 14.55 3.21 3.28
C SER A 197 14.98 2.54 4.59
N THR A 198 14.48 1.32 4.86
CA THR A 198 14.85 0.58 6.08
C THR A 198 16.28 0.05 6.03
N ALA A 199 16.90 0.03 4.84
CA ALA A 199 18.32 -0.28 4.69
C ALA A 199 19.22 0.88 5.16
N ASP A 200 18.80 2.12 4.88
CA ASP A 200 19.58 3.32 5.20
C ASP A 200 19.34 3.77 6.64
N GLN A 201 18.09 3.68 7.10
CA GLN A 201 17.70 4.00 8.46
C GLN A 201 16.92 2.82 9.08
N PRO A 202 17.62 1.79 9.57
CA PRO A 202 16.97 0.72 10.32
C PRO A 202 16.32 1.29 11.58
N GLY A 203 15.12 0.83 11.91
CA GLY A 203 14.51 1.20 13.17
C GLY A 203 15.29 0.66 14.36
N THR A 204 15.02 1.20 15.54
CA THR A 204 15.62 0.75 16.79
C THR A 204 14.62 -0.11 17.56
N VAL A 205 15.10 -1.18 18.20
CA VAL A 205 14.31 -1.97 19.14
C VAL A 205 13.76 -1.04 20.24
N PRO A 206 12.43 -0.91 20.41
CA PRO A 206 11.86 -0.03 21.41
C PRO A 206 11.95 -0.66 22.81
N ASP A 207 11.89 0.16 23.86
CA ASP A 207 11.73 -0.32 25.24
C ASP A 207 10.35 -0.98 25.46
N ALA A 208 9.35 -0.59 24.68
CA ALA A 208 8.00 -1.13 24.68
C ALA A 208 7.42 -1.10 23.25
N TYR A 209 6.81 -2.20 22.83
CA TYR A 209 6.15 -2.28 21.53
C TYR A 209 4.77 -1.60 21.59
N THR A 210 4.46 -0.84 20.55
CA THR A 210 3.16 -0.20 20.32
C THR A 210 2.51 -0.74 19.05
N ASN A 211 1.29 -0.30 18.76
CA ASN A 211 0.70 -0.51 17.44
C ASN A 211 1.57 0.11 16.34
N GLY A 212 1.49 -0.46 15.13
CA GLY A 212 2.34 -0.15 13.98
C GLY A 212 3.10 -1.37 13.46
N ASP A 213 3.97 -1.13 12.49
CA ASP A 213 4.77 -2.13 11.80
C ASP A 213 6.22 -2.20 12.33
N TRP A 214 6.70 -3.43 12.54
CA TRP A 214 8.00 -3.75 13.11
C TRP A 214 8.77 -4.76 12.24
N LEU A 215 10.02 -4.45 11.90
CA LEU A 215 10.88 -5.30 11.09
C LEU A 215 11.48 -6.45 11.93
N VAL A 216 11.22 -7.69 11.52
CA VAL A 216 11.71 -8.86 12.25
C VAL A 216 13.23 -8.99 12.11
N GLY A 217 13.90 -9.25 13.24
CA GLY A 217 15.35 -9.39 13.34
C GLY A 217 16.09 -8.06 13.54
N ALA A 218 15.53 -6.94 13.07
CA ALA A 218 16.09 -5.60 13.28
C ALA A 218 15.45 -4.87 14.47
N GLU A 219 14.12 -4.89 14.55
CA GLU A 219 13.33 -4.09 15.51
C GLU A 219 12.54 -4.96 16.48
N ILE A 220 12.13 -6.15 16.03
CA ILE A 220 11.47 -7.14 16.87
C ILE A 220 12.17 -8.49 16.72
N GLU A 221 12.55 -9.09 17.85
CA GLU A 221 13.18 -10.41 17.83
C GLU A 221 12.15 -11.51 17.55
N PRO A 222 12.50 -12.58 16.83
CA PRO A 222 11.65 -13.77 16.75
C PRO A 222 11.33 -14.36 18.13
N GLY A 223 10.16 -14.98 18.25
CA GLY A 223 9.72 -15.65 19.47
C GLY A 223 8.23 -15.50 19.76
N LYS A 224 7.82 -15.93 20.96
CA LYS A 224 6.43 -15.83 21.41
C LYS A 224 6.19 -14.50 22.09
N TYR A 225 5.06 -13.87 21.81
CA TYR A 225 4.64 -12.59 22.36
C TYR A 225 3.22 -12.66 22.88
N GLN A 226 2.85 -11.69 23.71
CA GLN A 226 1.47 -11.42 24.06
C GLN A 226 1.19 -9.92 23.95
N GLY A 227 -0.04 -9.56 23.63
CA GLY A 227 -0.60 -8.22 23.79
C GLY A 227 -1.99 -8.29 24.44
N THR A 228 -2.48 -7.17 24.94
CA THR A 228 -3.82 -7.03 25.49
C THR A 228 -4.68 -6.22 24.53
N VAL A 229 -5.89 -6.70 24.20
CA VAL A 229 -6.84 -5.95 23.37
C VAL A 229 -7.22 -4.65 24.09
N ASP A 230 -7.10 -3.52 23.39
CA ASP A 230 -7.47 -2.21 23.92
C ASP A 230 -9.00 -2.07 23.98
N PRO A 231 -9.62 -2.00 25.18
CA PRO A 231 -11.06 -1.82 25.30
C PRO A 231 -11.52 -0.40 24.95
N ASP A 232 -10.61 0.57 24.88
CA ASP A 232 -10.90 1.97 24.58
C ASP A 232 -10.74 2.30 23.09
N ALA A 233 -10.27 1.33 22.28
CA ALA A 233 -10.19 1.47 20.84
C ALA A 233 -11.58 1.66 20.21
N ALA A 234 -11.66 2.47 19.15
CA ALA A 234 -12.92 2.71 18.42
C ALA A 234 -13.56 1.41 17.90
N ILE A 235 -12.72 0.42 17.58
CA ILE A 235 -13.10 -0.96 17.29
C ILE A 235 -12.32 -1.83 18.27
N VAL A 236 -13.03 -2.48 19.21
CA VAL A 236 -12.44 -3.39 20.18
C VAL A 236 -12.07 -4.70 19.48
N LEU A 237 -10.92 -4.70 18.82
CA LEU A 237 -10.34 -5.83 18.11
C LEU A 237 -8.82 -5.66 18.10
N GLY A 238 -8.13 -6.58 18.77
CA GLY A 238 -6.68 -6.73 18.63
C GLY A 238 -6.36 -7.62 17.44
N SER A 239 -5.44 -7.19 16.60
CA SER A 239 -4.92 -8.00 15.50
C SER A 239 -3.40 -7.92 15.42
N VAL A 240 -2.81 -9.08 15.15
CA VAL A 240 -1.41 -9.24 14.78
C VAL A 240 -1.36 -9.91 13.42
N SER A 241 -0.56 -9.36 12.50
CA SER A 241 -0.25 -10.03 11.24
C SER A 241 1.25 -10.01 11.01
N GLN A 242 1.80 -11.09 10.46
CA GLN A 242 3.18 -11.12 9.97
C GLN A 242 3.16 -11.35 8.46
N THR A 243 3.89 -10.53 7.72
CA THR A 243 3.96 -10.58 6.26
C THR A 243 5.39 -10.50 5.74
N ASN A 244 5.68 -11.14 4.62
CA ASN A 244 6.93 -10.96 3.87
C ASN A 244 6.59 -10.54 2.43
N GLY A 245 6.73 -9.25 2.13
CA GLY A 245 6.15 -8.66 0.91
C GLY A 245 4.64 -8.90 0.86
N THR A 246 4.18 -9.61 -0.16
CA THR A 246 2.77 -9.96 -0.37
C THR A 246 2.32 -11.23 0.36
N ASP A 247 3.26 -12.03 0.88
CA ASP A 247 2.93 -13.30 1.54
C ASP A 247 2.56 -13.07 3.01
N VAL A 248 1.41 -13.61 3.41
CA VAL A 248 0.96 -13.62 4.81
C VAL A 248 1.50 -14.87 5.49
N LEU A 249 2.30 -14.68 6.53
CA LEU A 249 2.94 -15.77 7.30
C LEU A 249 2.10 -16.21 8.48
N ASP A 250 1.50 -15.26 9.20
CA ASP A 250 0.60 -15.53 10.33
C ASP A 250 -0.41 -14.38 10.51
N ILE A 251 -1.59 -14.73 11.02
CA ILE A 251 -2.60 -13.76 11.48
C ILE A 251 -3.23 -14.29 12.75
N THR A 252 -3.19 -13.48 13.81
CA THR A 252 -3.85 -13.77 15.07
C THR A 252 -4.74 -12.57 15.46
N THR A 253 -5.98 -12.84 15.85
CA THR A 253 -6.93 -11.81 16.30
C THR A 253 -7.57 -12.17 17.64
N GLY A 254 -8.06 -11.16 18.35
CA GLY A 254 -8.84 -11.31 19.57
C GLY A 254 -9.76 -10.11 19.79
N ASP A 255 -10.98 -10.35 20.26
CA ASP A 255 -11.99 -9.33 20.56
C ASP A 255 -11.98 -8.87 22.02
N GLU A 256 -11.27 -9.58 22.90
CA GLU A 256 -11.03 -9.17 24.29
C GLU A 256 -9.79 -9.85 24.88
N GLY A 257 -9.30 -9.32 26.02
CA GLY A 257 -8.30 -10.00 26.84
C GLY A 257 -6.91 -10.07 26.19
N LYS A 258 -6.23 -11.21 26.38
CA LYS A 258 -4.84 -11.41 25.91
C LYS A 258 -4.80 -12.15 24.58
N VAL A 259 -4.05 -11.61 23.64
CA VAL A 259 -3.69 -12.25 22.37
C VAL A 259 -2.26 -12.77 22.49
N VAL A 260 -2.04 -14.05 22.19
CA VAL A 260 -0.70 -14.67 22.18
C VAL A 260 -0.37 -15.04 20.74
N PHE A 261 0.83 -14.69 20.28
CA PHE A 261 1.25 -14.89 18.89
C PHE A 261 2.73 -15.29 18.82
N ASP A 262 3.13 -15.87 17.70
CA ASP A 262 4.51 -16.29 17.45
C ASP A 262 5.08 -15.49 16.27
N VAL A 263 6.13 -14.71 16.53
CA VAL A 263 6.90 -14.00 15.49
C VAL A 263 7.90 -14.98 14.89
N GLN A 264 7.70 -15.32 13.63
CA GLN A 264 8.55 -16.25 12.88
C GLN A 264 9.87 -15.56 12.49
N ASP A 265 10.98 -16.30 12.55
CA ASP A 265 12.30 -15.83 12.12
C ASP A 265 12.39 -15.84 10.58
N THR A 266 11.82 -14.82 9.95
CA THR A 266 11.84 -14.64 8.50
C THR A 266 12.46 -13.29 8.17
N GLU A 267 13.62 -13.32 7.52
CA GLU A 267 14.34 -12.12 7.09
C GLU A 267 13.45 -11.23 6.19
N GLY A 268 13.47 -9.93 6.45
CA GLY A 268 12.67 -8.94 5.73
C GLY A 268 11.18 -8.95 6.06
N SER A 269 10.70 -9.89 6.89
CA SER A 269 9.29 -9.92 7.29
C SER A 269 8.94 -8.80 8.28
N VAL A 270 7.72 -8.33 8.19
CA VAL A 270 7.14 -7.26 8.99
C VAL A 270 6.04 -7.83 9.87
N VAL A 271 6.04 -7.49 11.15
CA VAL A 271 4.93 -7.75 12.07
C VAL A 271 4.16 -6.47 12.31
N SER A 272 2.85 -6.50 12.08
CA SER A 272 1.94 -5.39 12.30
C SER A 272 1.08 -5.64 13.53
N PHE A 273 1.00 -4.65 14.42
CA PHE A 273 0.13 -4.65 15.59
C PHE A 273 -0.95 -3.58 15.45
N SER A 274 -2.20 -3.93 15.73
CA SER A 274 -3.31 -2.97 15.77
C SER A 274 -4.30 -3.33 16.88
N GLY A 275 -4.80 -2.31 17.58
CA GLY A 275 -5.77 -2.48 18.68
C GLY A 275 -5.21 -3.23 19.89
N LEU A 276 -3.88 -3.23 20.08
CA LEU A 276 -3.21 -3.90 21.18
C LEU A 276 -2.46 -2.91 22.08
N THR A 277 -2.36 -3.28 23.35
CA THR A 277 -1.57 -2.63 24.41
C THR A 277 -0.73 -3.68 25.13
N ASP A 278 0.23 -3.25 25.97
CA ASP A 278 1.07 -4.15 26.77
C ASP A 278 1.76 -5.28 25.96
N ILE A 279 2.21 -4.95 24.75
CA ILE A 279 2.83 -5.90 23.84
C ILE A 279 4.23 -6.24 24.34
N GLN A 280 4.47 -7.51 24.66
CA GLN A 280 5.74 -7.98 25.23
C GLN A 280 6.06 -9.42 24.85
N LYS A 281 7.35 -9.73 24.79
CA LYS A 281 7.85 -11.10 24.58
C LYS A 281 7.51 -11.97 25.79
N VAL A 282 7.14 -13.23 25.55
CA VAL A 282 6.79 -14.22 26.57
C VAL A 282 7.76 -15.39 26.49
N GLY A 283 8.67 -15.48 27.45
CA GLY A 283 9.70 -16.52 27.52
C GLY A 283 11.06 -15.94 27.86
#